data_AF-A0A127SE41-F1
#
_entry.id   AF-A0A127SE41-F1
#
_cell.length_a   1.000
_cell.length_b   1.000
_cell.length_c   1.000
_cell.angle_alpha   90.00
_cell.angle_beta   90.00
_cell.angle_gamma   90.00
#
_symmetry.space_group_name_H-M   'P 1'
#
loop_
_entity.id
_entity.type
_entity.pdbx_description
1 polymer ?
#
loop_
_entity_poly.entity_id
_entity_poly.type
_entity_poly.pdbx_seq_one_letter_code
_entity_poly.pdbx_strand_id
1 'polypeptide(L)'
;MPNAIVLMTALVPTVGHKYLIDYAKNLLQYVGDQVHVIVGTLDREPVDGYSRFKAIKDTYNQHSVVVHHLHRDVPQDPSEHPDFWNVWRDIVREFVDVQPDDYFVASELYGMDMARVLGCKFMPCNRYRETVPVKGTTVRHDLMDSFEF
;
A
#
# COMPACT_ATOMS: atom_id res chain seq x y z
N MET A 1 15.30 -0.13 14.10
CA MET A 1 14.77 1.04 13.37
C MET A 1 13.56 0.53 12.62
N PRO A 2 12.34 0.89 13.04
CA PRO A 2 11.14 0.30 12.46
C PRO A 2 10.95 0.79 11.03
N ASN A 3 10.62 -0.13 10.12
CA ASN A 3 10.12 0.22 8.80
C ASN A 3 8.61 0.40 8.84
N ALA A 4 8.07 1.13 7.86
CA ALA A 4 6.64 1.13 7.57
C ALA A 4 6.37 0.45 6.22
N ILE A 5 5.34 -0.37 6.15
CA ILE A 5 4.98 -1.16 4.98
C ILE A 5 3.59 -0.74 4.54
N VAL A 6 3.46 -0.38 3.27
CA VAL A 6 2.19 -0.03 2.63
C VAL A 6 2.00 -0.91 1.41
N LEU A 7 0.89 -1.65 1.36
CA LEU A 7 0.50 -2.44 0.19
C LEU A 7 -0.66 -1.73 -0.52
N MET A 8 -0.57 -1.55 -1.84
CA MET A 8 -1.64 -0.93 -2.61
C MET A 8 -1.71 -1.44 -4.04
N THR A 9 -2.93 -1.47 -4.58
CA THR A 9 -3.18 -1.64 -6.01
C THR A 9 -3.11 -0.31 -6.76
N ALA A 10 -3.64 0.75 -6.15
CA ALA A 10 -3.69 2.11 -6.70
C ALA A 10 -4.18 2.18 -8.15
N LEU A 11 -5.28 1.45 -8.48
CA LEU A 11 -5.88 1.38 -9.83
C LEU A 11 -5.99 2.75 -10.52
N VAL A 12 -6.27 3.80 -9.75
CA VAL A 12 -5.90 5.17 -10.08
C VAL A 12 -5.20 5.72 -8.83
N PRO A 13 -3.95 6.20 -8.93
CA PRO A 13 -3.31 6.90 -7.83
C PRO A 13 -4.10 8.16 -7.47
N THR A 14 -4.28 8.42 -6.18
CA THR A 14 -5.12 9.52 -5.66
C THR A 14 -4.40 10.19 -4.48
N VAL A 15 -4.86 11.37 -4.07
CA VAL A 15 -4.40 12.06 -2.86
C VAL A 15 -4.64 11.24 -1.59
N GLY A 16 -5.57 10.27 -1.62
CA GLY A 16 -5.75 9.29 -0.55
C GLY A 16 -4.58 8.33 -0.41
N HIS A 17 -4.02 7.85 -1.53
CA HIS A 17 -2.80 7.04 -1.52
C HIS A 17 -1.61 7.88 -1.05
N LYS A 18 -1.52 9.14 -1.50
CA LYS A 18 -0.51 10.08 -1.03
C LYS A 18 -0.59 10.28 0.49
N TYR A 19 -1.79 10.51 1.02
CA TYR A 19 -2.02 10.66 2.46
C TYR A 19 -1.59 9.41 3.24
N LEU A 20 -1.90 8.22 2.74
CA LEU A 20 -1.51 6.96 3.38
C LEU A 20 0.02 6.81 3.47
N ILE A 21 0.74 7.09 2.38
CA ILE A 21 2.20 7.03 2.35
C ILE A 21 2.81 8.12 3.23
N ASP A 22 2.30 9.35 3.18
CA ASP A 22 2.79 10.45 4.01
C ASP A 22 2.55 10.20 5.51
N TYR A 23 1.41 9.61 5.86
CA TYR A 23 1.14 9.16 7.21
C TYR A 23 2.17 8.12 7.66
N ALA A 24 2.44 7.10 6.82
CA ALA A 24 3.46 6.09 7.12
C ALA A 24 4.85 6.71 7.32
N LYS A 25 5.24 7.70 6.51
CA LYS A 25 6.51 8.45 6.69
C LYS A 25 6.57 9.17 8.03
N ASN A 26 5.47 9.80 8.44
CA ASN A 26 5.42 10.59 9.67
C ASN A 26 5.40 9.73 10.94
N LEU A 27 5.17 8.42 10.85
CA LEU A 27 5.33 7.48 11.97
C LEU A 27 6.81 7.24 12.31
N LEU A 28 7.69 7.41 11.32
CA LEU A 28 9.10 7.08 11.43
C LEU A 28 9.87 8.28 11.98
N GLN A 29 10.80 8.03 12.90
CA GLN A 29 11.42 9.08 13.72
C GLN A 29 12.92 9.24 13.47
N TYR A 30 13.58 8.21 12.96
CA TYR A 30 15.03 8.14 12.91
C TYR A 30 15.57 8.12 11.48
N VAL A 31 16.77 8.69 11.32
CA VAL A 31 17.54 8.64 10.07
C VAL A 31 17.91 7.18 9.80
N GLY A 32 17.31 6.59 8.77
CA GLY A 32 17.51 5.19 8.39
C GLY A 32 16.22 4.37 8.35
N ASP A 33 15.15 4.85 8.98
CA ASP A 33 13.81 4.26 8.84
C ASP A 33 13.31 4.43 7.39
N GLN A 34 12.68 3.39 6.82
CA GLN A 34 12.18 3.40 5.44
C GLN A 34 10.69 3.09 5.38
N VAL A 35 9.99 3.78 4.47
CA VAL A 35 8.64 3.38 4.04
C VAL A 35 8.76 2.52 2.79
N HIS A 36 8.37 1.26 2.88
CA HIS A 36 8.28 0.35 1.76
C HIS A 36 6.86 0.38 1.19
N VAL A 37 6.72 0.92 -0.02
CA VAL A 37 5.46 0.97 -0.75
C VAL A 37 5.47 -0.12 -1.81
N ILE A 38 4.65 -1.16 -1.65
CA ILE A 38 4.53 -2.27 -2.60
C ILE A 38 3.31 -2.00 -3.48
N VAL A 39 3.55 -1.75 -4.76
CA VAL A 39 2.49 -1.54 -5.76
C VAL A 39 2.22 -2.86 -6.47
N GLY A 40 1.08 -3.49 -6.13
CA GLY A 40 0.61 -4.73 -6.74
C GLY A 40 -0.12 -4.47 -8.06
N THR A 41 0.24 -5.21 -9.10
CA THR A 41 -0.32 -5.05 -10.45
C THR A 41 -0.56 -6.39 -11.13
N LEU A 42 -1.61 -6.46 -11.95
CA LEU A 42 -2.05 -7.63 -12.70
C LEU A 42 -2.41 -7.22 -14.14
N ASP A 43 -2.19 -8.10 -15.11
CA ASP A 43 -2.50 -7.83 -16.52
C ASP A 43 -4.00 -7.61 -16.79
N ARG A 44 -4.86 -8.20 -15.96
CA ARG A 44 -6.33 -8.10 -16.09
C ARG A 44 -6.93 -6.79 -15.58
N GLU A 45 -6.13 -5.91 -15.01
CA GLU A 45 -6.63 -4.67 -14.42
C GLU A 45 -6.96 -3.61 -15.48
N PRO A 46 -7.98 -2.77 -15.25
CA PRO A 46 -8.45 -1.80 -16.24
C PRO A 46 -7.47 -0.65 -16.51
N VAL A 47 -6.42 -0.51 -15.69
CA VAL A 47 -5.40 0.54 -15.80
C VAL A 47 -4.03 -0.11 -15.79
N ASP A 48 -3.20 0.28 -16.76
CA ASP A 48 -1.85 -0.25 -16.92
C ASP A 48 -1.06 -0.24 -15.59
N GLY A 49 -0.52 -1.40 -15.23
CA GLY A 49 0.17 -1.61 -13.97
C GLY A 49 1.46 -0.79 -13.86
N TYR A 50 2.25 -0.79 -14.93
CA TYR A 50 3.53 -0.09 -14.92
C TYR A 50 3.34 1.43 -14.78
N SER A 51 2.31 1.99 -15.41
CA SER A 51 1.95 3.41 -15.30
C SER A 51 1.59 3.82 -13.86
N ARG A 52 0.84 2.98 -13.14
CA ARG A 52 0.50 3.23 -11.72
C ARG A 52 1.72 3.18 -10.81
N PHE A 53 2.54 2.15 -10.97
CA PHE A 53 3.81 2.02 -10.24
C PHE A 53 4.70 3.23 -10.48
N LYS A 54 4.89 3.61 -11.75
CA LYS A 54 5.72 4.74 -12.14
C LYS A 54 5.20 6.06 -11.56
N ALA A 55 3.89 6.31 -11.61
CA ALA A 55 3.29 7.52 -11.03
C ALA A 55 3.59 7.65 -9.53
N ILE A 56 3.49 6.57 -8.77
CA ILE A 56 3.82 6.58 -7.33
C ILE A 56 5.32 6.77 -7.13
N LYS A 57 6.16 6.04 -7.88
CA LYS A 57 7.62 6.14 -7.81
C LYS A 57 8.14 7.54 -8.12
N ASP A 58 7.65 8.16 -9.19
CA ASP A 58 8.03 9.51 -9.60
C ASP A 58 7.61 10.55 -8.56
N THR A 59 6.47 10.33 -7.88
CA THR A 59 5.98 11.19 -6.79
C THR A 59 6.86 11.10 -5.53
N TYR A 60 7.41 9.91 -5.26
CA TYR A 60 8.15 9.60 -4.03
C TYR A 60 9.64 9.35 -4.26
N ASN A 61 10.29 10.13 -5.13
CA ASN A 61 11.73 10.03 -5.41
C ASN A 61 12.64 10.58 -4.27
N GLN A 62 12.26 10.33 -3.01
CA GLN A 62 12.95 10.78 -1.80
C GLN A 62 13.62 9.61 -1.06
N HIS A 63 14.68 9.90 -0.31
CA HIS A 63 15.52 8.89 0.36
C HIS A 63 14.83 8.03 1.43
N SER A 64 13.61 8.38 1.89
CA SER A 64 12.88 7.68 2.96
C SER A 64 11.71 6.83 2.48
N VAL A 65 11.46 6.77 1.16
CA VAL A 65 10.41 5.94 0.57
C VAL A 65 11.00 5.08 -0.53
N VAL A 66 10.85 3.77 -0.39
CA VAL A 66 11.25 2.78 -1.39
C VAL A 66 9.99 2.22 -2.03
N VAL A 67 9.80 2.48 -3.32
CA VAL A 67 8.65 1.99 -4.08
C VAL A 67 9.03 0.73 -4.85
N HIS A 68 8.35 -0.37 -4.54
CA HIS A 68 8.51 -1.70 -5.13
C HIS A 68 7.40 -1.98 -6.13
N HIS A 69 7.73 -2.66 -7.22
CA HIS A 69 6.76 -3.13 -8.21
C HIS A 69 6.56 -4.63 -8.05
N LEU A 70 5.35 -5.04 -7.63
CA LEU A 70 4.91 -6.43 -7.65
C LEU A 70 4.03 -6.64 -8.88
N HIS A 71 4.55 -7.36 -9.88
CA HIS A 71 3.82 -7.71 -11.09
C HIS A 71 3.74 -9.24 -11.22
N ARG A 72 2.64 -9.82 -10.71
CA ARG A 72 2.44 -11.27 -10.64
C ARG A 72 0.98 -11.55 -10.37
N ASP A 73 0.44 -12.60 -11.00
CA ASP A 73 -0.90 -13.08 -10.66
C ASP A 73 -0.89 -13.79 -9.29
N VAL A 74 -1.58 -13.18 -8.33
CA VAL A 74 -1.68 -13.67 -6.94
C VAL A 74 -3.11 -13.47 -6.43
N PRO A 75 -3.59 -14.30 -5.48
CA PRO A 75 -4.91 -14.15 -4.90
C PRO A 75 -5.17 -12.73 -4.38
N GLN A 76 -6.31 -12.13 -4.72
CA GLN A 76 -6.69 -10.77 -4.32
C GLN A 76 -7.70 -10.72 -3.16
N ASP A 77 -8.41 -11.82 -2.91
CA ASP A 77 -9.33 -11.98 -1.79
C ASP A 77 -9.07 -13.30 -1.02
N PRO A 78 -9.24 -13.33 0.32
CA PRO A 78 -9.08 -14.56 1.11
C PRO A 78 -9.93 -15.75 0.66
N SER A 79 -11.04 -15.51 -0.05
CA SER A 79 -11.87 -16.57 -0.64
C SER A 79 -11.26 -17.23 -1.88
N GLU A 80 -10.27 -16.62 -2.52
CA GLU A 80 -9.63 -17.14 -3.74
C GLU A 80 -8.62 -18.25 -3.44
N HIS A 81 -8.05 -18.29 -2.23
CA HIS A 81 -7.04 -19.30 -1.88
C HIS A 81 -7.01 -19.59 -0.36
N PRO A 82 -7.02 -20.87 0.09
CA PRO A 82 -7.01 -21.19 1.52
C PRO A 82 -5.74 -20.71 2.26
N ASP A 83 -4.62 -20.59 1.53
CA ASP A 83 -3.34 -20.11 2.06
C ASP A 83 -3.08 -18.61 1.82
N PHE A 84 -4.12 -17.85 1.48
CA PHE A 84 -4.03 -16.43 1.06
C PHE A 84 -3.06 -15.60 1.91
N TRP A 85 -3.17 -15.67 3.24
CA TRP A 85 -2.38 -14.83 4.13
C TRP A 85 -0.90 -15.22 4.17
N ASN A 86 -0.57 -16.51 4.06
CA ASN A 86 0.82 -16.96 4.02
C ASN A 86 1.47 -16.59 2.69
N VAL A 87 0.74 -16.69 1.57
CA VAL A 87 1.19 -16.20 0.26
C VAL A 87 1.56 -14.72 0.34
N TRP A 88 0.67 -13.88 0.90
CA TRP A 88 0.96 -12.45 1.05
C TRP A 88 2.07 -12.14 2.05
N ARG A 89 2.19 -12.90 3.15
CA ARG A 89 3.32 -12.80 4.09
C ARG A 89 4.64 -13.01 3.35
N ASP A 90 4.72 -14.08 2.55
CA ASP A 90 5.94 -14.47 1.86
C ASP A 90 6.30 -13.45 0.78
N ILE A 91 5.31 -12.97 0.01
CA ILE A 91 5.48 -11.89 -0.97
C ILE A 91 6.03 -10.61 -0.32
N VAL A 92 5.45 -10.15 0.79
CA VAL A 92 5.94 -8.92 1.46
C VAL A 92 7.39 -9.11 1.94
N ARG A 93 7.74 -10.32 2.39
CA ARG A 93 9.11 -10.68 2.81
C ARG A 93 10.12 -10.77 1.66
N GLU A 94 9.67 -10.88 0.41
CA GLU A 94 10.55 -10.70 -0.76
C GLU A 94 11.11 -9.26 -0.84
N PHE A 95 10.40 -8.27 -0.30
CA PHE A 95 10.74 -6.84 -0.40
C PHE A 95 11.25 -6.22 0.89
N VAL A 96 10.89 -6.79 2.04
CA VAL A 96 11.16 -6.21 3.36
C VAL A 96 11.53 -7.31 4.34
N ASP A 97 12.67 -7.18 5.03
CA ASP A 97 13.02 -8.04 6.15
C ASP A 97 12.23 -7.63 7.41
N VAL A 98 10.96 -8.04 7.47
CA VAL A 98 9.98 -7.55 8.44
C VAL A 98 10.35 -7.93 9.87
N GLN A 99 10.45 -6.92 10.73
CA GLN A 99 10.74 -7.04 12.16
C GLN A 99 9.50 -6.80 13.03
N PRO A 100 9.48 -7.30 14.29
CA PRO A 100 8.34 -7.12 15.19
C PRO A 100 7.97 -5.66 15.50
N ASP A 101 8.93 -4.75 15.41
CA ASP A 101 8.71 -3.32 15.66
C ASP A 101 8.23 -2.54 14.44
N ASP A 102 8.21 -3.16 13.25
CA ASP A 102 7.73 -2.53 12.01
C ASP A 102 6.22 -2.29 12.04
N TYR A 103 5.78 -1.37 11.18
CA TYR A 103 4.37 -1.02 11.04
C TYR A 103 3.83 -1.48 9.68
N PHE A 104 2.76 -2.27 9.69
CA PHE A 104 1.92 -2.45 8.51
C PHE A 104 0.82 -1.39 8.53
N VAL A 105 0.82 -0.49 7.55
CA VAL A 105 -0.08 0.67 7.50
C VAL A 105 -1.15 0.44 6.42
N ALA A 106 -2.42 0.49 6.82
CA ALA A 106 -3.54 0.35 5.88
C ALA A 106 -4.79 1.11 6.37
N SER A 107 -5.71 1.39 5.44
CA SER A 107 -7.03 1.97 5.79
C SER A 107 -8.09 0.91 6.03
N GLU A 108 -7.89 -0.27 5.45
CA GLU A 108 -8.80 -1.40 5.47
C GLU A 108 -8.46 -2.38 6.60
N LEU A 109 -9.46 -3.18 7.02
CA LEU A 109 -9.32 -4.12 8.12
C LEU A 109 -8.36 -5.28 7.85
N TYR A 110 -8.12 -5.62 6.57
CA TYR A 110 -7.16 -6.66 6.20
C TYR A 110 -5.75 -6.37 6.74
N GLY A 111 -5.43 -5.09 7.02
CA GLY A 111 -4.16 -4.70 7.61
C GLY A 111 -3.91 -5.34 8.98
N MET A 112 -4.96 -5.66 9.74
CA MET A 112 -4.85 -6.39 11.01
C MET A 112 -4.37 -7.83 10.78
N ASP A 113 -4.92 -8.50 9.77
CA ASP A 113 -4.55 -9.88 9.44
C ASP A 113 -3.15 -9.94 8.83
N MET A 114 -2.80 -8.99 7.96
CA MET A 114 -1.45 -8.85 7.41
C MET A 114 -0.41 -8.62 8.50
N ALA A 115 -0.63 -7.66 9.41
CA ALA A 115 0.30 -7.40 10.51
C ALA A 115 0.47 -8.65 11.39
N ARG A 116 -0.61 -9.39 11.66
CA ARG A 116 -0.57 -10.63 12.44
C ARG A 116 0.30 -11.70 11.77
N VAL A 117 0.12 -11.96 10.46
CA VAL A 117 0.90 -12.99 9.77
C VAL A 117 2.35 -12.58 9.50
N LEU A 118 2.59 -11.28 9.36
CA LEU A 118 3.95 -10.74 9.26
C LEU A 118 4.70 -10.76 10.59
N GLY A 119 3.96 -10.72 11.71
CA GLY A 119 4.51 -10.65 13.06
C GLY A 119 4.91 -9.23 13.46
N CYS A 120 4.26 -8.20 12.90
CA CYS A 120 4.56 -6.78 13.15
C CYS A 120 3.33 -6.01 13.66
N LYS A 121 3.43 -4.69 13.83
CA LYS A 121 2.37 -3.84 14.38
C LYS A 121 1.42 -3.36 13.29
N PHE A 122 0.12 -3.46 13.51
CA PHE A 122 -0.86 -2.80 12.64
C PHE A 122 -1.00 -1.32 13.01
N MET A 123 -0.91 -0.43 12.02
CA MET A 123 -1.21 0.99 12.18
C MET A 123 -2.34 1.43 11.24
N PRO A 124 -3.54 1.72 11.76
CA PRO A 124 -4.66 2.15 10.93
C PRO A 124 -4.48 3.59 10.46
N CYS A 125 -4.82 3.86 9.19
CA CYS A 125 -4.81 5.21 8.63
C CYS A 125 -6.19 5.55 8.03
N ASN A 126 -6.78 6.68 8.39
CA ASN A 126 -7.97 7.27 7.73
C ASN A 126 -9.08 6.27 7.33
N ARG A 127 -9.40 5.30 8.21
CA ARG A 127 -10.27 4.15 7.88
C ARG A 127 -11.66 4.55 7.37
N TYR A 128 -12.22 5.64 7.92
CA TYR A 128 -13.54 6.16 7.56
C TYR A 128 -13.51 7.20 6.45
N ARG A 129 -12.31 7.52 5.91
CA ARG A 129 -12.10 8.56 4.90
C ARG A 129 -12.59 9.95 5.32
N GLU A 130 -12.55 10.26 6.61
CA GLU A 130 -12.99 11.55 7.17
C GLU A 130 -12.00 12.68 6.87
N THR A 131 -10.70 12.37 6.77
CA THR A 131 -9.66 13.37 6.48
C THR A 131 -9.49 13.62 4.99
N VAL A 132 -9.55 12.54 4.20
CA VAL A 132 -9.41 12.59 2.74
C VAL A 132 -10.52 11.71 2.13
N PRO A 133 -11.63 12.31 1.69
CA PRO A 133 -12.85 11.59 1.30
C PRO A 133 -12.79 11.05 -0.14
N VAL A 134 -11.69 10.41 -0.53
CA VAL A 134 -11.50 9.87 -1.90
C VAL A 134 -11.53 8.34 -1.93
N LYS A 135 -12.21 7.77 -2.92
CA LYS A 135 -12.10 6.35 -3.30
C LYS A 135 -11.66 6.25 -4.75
N GLY A 136 -10.70 5.37 -5.03
CA GLY A 136 -10.25 5.15 -6.41
C GLY A 136 -11.37 4.66 -7.34
N THR A 137 -12.39 3.98 -6.80
CA THR A 137 -13.59 3.60 -7.57
C THR A 137 -14.40 4.82 -8.01
N THR A 138 -14.61 5.81 -7.14
CA THR A 138 -15.32 7.06 -7.47
C THR A 138 -14.59 7.81 -8.58
N VAL A 139 -13.27 7.98 -8.44
CA VAL A 139 -12.42 8.68 -9.42
C VAL A 139 -12.50 8.01 -10.80
N ARG A 140 -12.52 6.67 -10.86
CA ARG A 140 -12.68 5.96 -12.14
C ARG A 140 -14.05 6.12 -12.79
N HIS A 141 -15.10 6.34 -12.00
CA HIS A 141 -16.45 6.54 -12.53
C HIS A 141 -16.66 7.97 -13.03
N ASP A 142 -16.08 8.97 -12.37
CA ASP A 142 -16.14 10.37 -12.79
C ASP A 142 -14.83 11.10 -12.47
N LEU A 143 -13.96 11.20 -13.48
CA LEU A 143 -12.67 11.88 -13.37
C LEU A 143 -12.81 13.39 -13.26
N MET A 144 -13.85 13.98 -13.86
CA MET A 144 -14.01 15.44 -13.89
C MET A 144 -14.48 15.94 -12.53
N ASP A 145 -15.48 15.28 -11.96
CA ASP A 145 -15.98 15.62 -10.62
C ASP A 145 -14.97 15.29 -9.52
N SER A 146 -14.03 14.38 -9.79
CA SER A 146 -13.00 13.97 -8.84
C SER A 146 -11.62 14.58 -9.10
N PHE A 147 -11.49 15.58 -9.98
CA PHE A 147 -10.19 16.03 -10.49
C PHE A 147 -9.22 16.54 -9.40
N GLU A 148 -9.76 17.07 -8.29
CA GLU A 148 -8.95 17.53 -7.16
C GLU A 148 -8.42 16.40 -6.26
N PHE A 149 -8.82 15.14 -6.49
CA PHE A 149 -8.58 14.00 -5.61
C PHE A 149 -7.71 12.88 -6.23
#